data_AF-A0A946MLC1-F1
#
_entry.id   AF-A0A946MLC1-F1
#
_cell.length_a   1.000
_cell.length_b   1.000
_cell.length_c   1.000
_cell.angle_alpha   90.00
_cell.angle_beta   90.00
_cell.angle_gamma   90.00
#
_symmetry.space_group_name_H-M   'P 1'
#
loop_
_entity.id
_entity.type
_entity.pdbx_description
1 polymer ?
#
loop_
_entity_poly.entity_id
_entity_poly.type
_entity_poly.pdbx_seq_one_letter_code
_entity_poly.pdbx_strand_id
1 'polypeptide(L)'
;MKKSMMFPVFMGMILFFTLGLIFGGSAFGAGKAINFAYLGKPNPHKAAYTTGVVNFAHLMEKGSGGRLKVKIFPSGTLGKEVDILQALRSNAIQMTSASMVTLSRIFPPAQVMMAPYVFKNDAVAWEVVDGPYGQRLLDAFTEKTNIKALAIVDSGFLAITNNKRPIQKPEDFKNIKFRAMGSLQASMFKALGASAVPIPWPETYTSLQTGVVDGQTNAAFVVSVFKMYEVQKYI
;
A
#
# COMPACT_ATOMS: atom_id res chain seq x y z
N MET A 1 -33.71 0.84 -76.82
CA MET A 1 -32.73 0.51 -77.89
C MET A 1 -31.38 0.19 -77.26
N LYS A 2 -30.77 -0.96 -77.58
CA LYS A 2 -29.40 -1.42 -77.22
C LYS A 2 -29.12 -1.54 -75.70
N LYS A 3 -28.51 -2.61 -75.16
CA LYS A 3 -28.14 -3.96 -75.65
C LYS A 3 -27.95 -4.84 -74.38
N SER A 4 -28.58 -6.03 -74.26
CA SER A 4 -27.93 -7.37 -74.20
C SER A 4 -26.62 -7.44 -73.39
N MET A 5 -26.35 -8.35 -72.44
CA MET A 5 -26.72 -9.78 -72.24
C MET A 5 -26.21 -10.21 -70.81
N MET A 6 -26.46 -11.36 -70.17
CA MET A 6 -27.15 -12.64 -70.49
C MET A 6 -27.61 -13.37 -69.18
N PHE A 7 -28.22 -14.54 -69.31
CA PHE A 7 -28.52 -15.59 -68.29
C PHE A 7 -27.42 -16.70 -68.30
N PRO A 8 -27.55 -17.86 -67.59
CA PRO A 8 -28.23 -18.23 -66.32
C PRO A 8 -27.21 -18.74 -65.25
N VAL A 9 -27.57 -19.43 -64.16
CA VAL A 9 -27.55 -20.92 -64.05
C VAL A 9 -28.12 -21.40 -62.69
N PHE A 10 -28.74 -22.59 -62.73
CA PHE A 10 -29.33 -23.38 -61.63
C PHE A 10 -28.30 -24.13 -60.76
N MET A 11 -28.78 -24.90 -59.76
CA MET A 11 -28.02 -25.83 -58.88
C MET A 11 -27.05 -25.16 -57.89
N GLY A 12 -26.84 -25.71 -56.68
CA GLY A 12 -27.44 -26.90 -56.09
C GLY A 12 -27.03 -27.06 -54.62
N MET A 13 -27.79 -27.84 -53.86
CA MET A 13 -27.53 -28.12 -52.44
C MET A 13 -26.25 -28.96 -52.27
N ILE A 14 -25.26 -28.45 -51.53
CA ILE A 14 -24.10 -29.24 -51.08
C ILE A 14 -23.93 -29.04 -49.56
N LEU A 15 -24.27 -30.08 -48.79
CA LEU A 15 -23.77 -30.24 -47.43
C LEU A 15 -22.27 -30.50 -47.50
N PHE A 16 -21.46 -29.68 -46.85
CA PHE A 16 -20.07 -30.02 -46.54
C PHE A 16 -19.98 -30.56 -45.12
N PHE A 17 -19.71 -31.86 -44.99
CA PHE A 17 -19.16 -32.45 -43.78
C PHE A 17 -17.66 -32.12 -43.74
N THR A 18 -17.23 -31.24 -42.82
CA THR A 18 -15.81 -31.09 -42.48
C THR A 18 -15.57 -31.53 -41.05
N LEU A 19 -15.12 -32.78 -40.92
CA LEU A 19 -14.51 -33.31 -39.72
C LEU A 19 -13.08 -32.77 -39.61
N GLY A 20 -12.66 -32.34 -38.42
CA GLY A 20 -11.24 -32.15 -38.09
C GLY A 20 -10.75 -30.71 -37.96
N LEU A 21 -10.89 -30.16 -36.75
CA LEU A 21 -9.73 -29.88 -35.88
C LEU A 21 -10.24 -29.35 -34.53
N ILE A 22 -10.33 -30.24 -33.54
CA ILE A 22 -10.35 -29.82 -32.15
C ILE A 22 -8.95 -29.30 -31.86
N PHE A 23 -8.71 -28.02 -32.14
CA PHE A 23 -7.69 -27.29 -31.41
C PHE A 23 -8.12 -27.32 -29.96
N GLY A 24 -7.54 -28.24 -29.20
CA GLY A 24 -7.45 -28.17 -27.76
C GLY A 24 -6.58 -26.98 -27.38
N GLY A 25 -7.03 -25.77 -27.74
CA GLY A 25 -6.53 -24.53 -27.17
C GLY A 25 -6.73 -24.68 -25.68
N SER A 26 -5.62 -24.90 -24.97
CA SER A 26 -5.61 -24.95 -23.52
C SER A 26 -6.32 -23.69 -23.07
N ALA A 27 -7.46 -23.83 -22.40
CA ALA A 27 -8.11 -22.71 -21.78
C ALA A 27 -7.13 -22.18 -20.73
N PHE A 28 -6.35 -21.17 -21.11
CA PHE A 28 -5.61 -20.32 -20.20
C PHE A 28 -6.69 -19.60 -19.38
N GLY A 29 -7.18 -20.31 -18.36
CA GLY A 29 -8.24 -19.84 -17.48
C GLY A 29 -7.83 -18.48 -16.97
N ALA A 30 -8.78 -17.53 -17.02
CA ALA A 30 -8.53 -16.15 -16.65
C ALA A 30 -7.78 -16.11 -15.31
N GLY A 31 -6.52 -15.65 -15.36
CA GLY A 31 -5.60 -15.79 -14.23
C GLY A 31 -6.22 -15.19 -12.98
N LYS A 32 -6.12 -15.89 -11.84
CA LYS A 32 -6.78 -15.49 -10.59
C LYS A 32 -6.37 -14.05 -10.26
N ALA A 33 -7.35 -13.16 -10.27
CA ALA A 33 -7.14 -11.76 -9.96
C ALA A 33 -6.72 -11.62 -8.50
N ILE A 34 -5.64 -10.87 -8.28
CA ILE A 34 -5.11 -10.50 -6.98
C ILE A 34 -5.22 -8.98 -6.89
N ASN A 35 -6.24 -8.49 -6.20
CA ASN A 35 -6.38 -7.06 -5.93
C ASN A 35 -5.40 -6.66 -4.81
N PHE A 36 -4.46 -5.76 -5.10
CA PHE A 36 -3.46 -5.24 -4.16
C PHE A 36 -3.70 -3.75 -3.91
N ALA A 37 -4.22 -3.37 -2.73
CA ALA A 37 -4.48 -1.96 -2.38
C ALA A 37 -3.57 -1.40 -1.28
N TYR A 38 -3.11 -0.15 -1.44
CA TYR A 38 -2.21 0.55 -0.51
C TYR A 38 -2.25 2.07 -0.72
N LEU A 39 -1.59 2.85 0.15
CA LEU A 39 -1.71 4.32 0.19
C LEU A 39 -0.57 5.08 -0.51
N GLY A 40 0.41 4.40 -1.09
CA GLY A 40 1.55 5.04 -1.77
C GLY A 40 1.17 5.80 -3.04
N LYS A 41 1.97 6.80 -3.43
CA LYS A 41 1.80 7.54 -4.69
C LYS A 41 1.96 6.59 -5.90
N PRO A 42 1.22 6.75 -7.00
CA PRO A 42 1.08 5.70 -8.02
C PRO A 42 2.29 5.52 -8.93
N ASN A 43 3.28 6.42 -8.90
CA ASN A 43 4.41 6.42 -9.82
C ASN A 43 5.61 5.64 -9.24
N PRO A 44 5.98 4.46 -9.78
CA PRO A 44 7.08 3.64 -9.27
C PRO A 44 8.47 4.24 -9.50
N HIS A 45 8.61 5.26 -10.35
CA HIS A 45 9.87 5.98 -10.54
C HIS A 45 10.07 7.13 -9.54
N LYS A 46 9.05 7.44 -8.72
CA LYS A 46 9.07 8.55 -7.75
C LYS A 46 8.75 8.13 -6.31
N ALA A 47 8.43 6.86 -6.07
CA ALA A 47 8.08 6.35 -4.74
C ALA A 47 8.61 4.92 -4.57
N ALA A 48 9.67 4.73 -3.78
CA ALA A 48 10.34 3.45 -3.58
C ALA A 48 9.39 2.31 -3.15
N TYR A 49 8.43 2.62 -2.27
CA TYR A 49 7.40 1.67 -1.84
C TYR A 49 6.55 1.16 -3.01
N THR A 50 6.21 2.04 -3.95
CA THR A 50 5.47 1.70 -5.18
C THR A 50 6.32 0.91 -6.16
N THR A 51 7.62 1.20 -6.24
CA THR A 51 8.59 0.36 -6.97
C THR A 51 8.57 -1.07 -6.43
N GLY A 52 8.60 -1.23 -5.11
CA GLY A 52 8.50 -2.54 -4.44
C GLY A 52 7.21 -3.28 -4.77
N VAL A 53 6.05 -2.62 -4.63
CA VAL A 53 4.73 -3.20 -4.95
C VAL A 53 4.64 -3.63 -6.42
N VAL A 54 5.09 -2.81 -7.36
CA VAL A 54 5.05 -3.12 -8.81
C VAL A 54 6.01 -4.26 -9.16
N ASN A 55 7.22 -4.27 -8.61
CA ASN A 55 8.19 -5.35 -8.84
C ASN A 55 7.70 -6.67 -8.25
N PHE A 56 7.14 -6.65 -7.04
CA PHE A 56 6.57 -7.84 -6.41
C PHE A 56 5.37 -8.39 -7.20
N ALA A 57 4.48 -7.51 -7.68
CA ALA A 57 3.40 -7.89 -8.59
C ALA A 57 3.91 -8.59 -9.86
N HIS A 58 4.93 -8.02 -10.51
CA HIS A 58 5.56 -8.64 -11.69
C HIS A 58 6.17 -10.02 -11.37
N LEU A 59 6.84 -10.16 -10.24
CA LEU A 59 7.42 -11.43 -9.79
C LEU A 59 6.35 -12.49 -9.50
N MET A 60 5.18 -12.11 -8.94
CA MET A 60 4.04 -13.02 -8.79
C MET A 60 3.48 -13.51 -10.12
N GLU A 61 3.28 -12.60 -11.09
CA GLU A 61 2.76 -12.98 -12.41
C GLU A 61 3.75 -13.91 -13.15
N LYS A 62 5.04 -13.56 -13.13
CA LYS A 62 6.11 -14.35 -13.75
C LYS A 62 6.25 -15.72 -13.07
N GLY A 63 6.39 -15.75 -11.75
CA GLY A 63 6.58 -16.98 -10.96
C GLY A 63 5.36 -17.91 -10.98
N SER A 64 4.16 -17.39 -11.21
CA SER A 64 2.95 -18.20 -11.39
C SER A 64 2.76 -18.76 -12.80
N GLY A 65 3.60 -18.37 -13.78
CA GLY A 65 3.40 -18.69 -15.20
C GLY A 65 2.17 -17.99 -15.80
N GLY A 66 1.86 -16.77 -15.32
CA GLY A 66 0.68 -16.00 -15.74
C GLY A 66 -0.65 -16.43 -15.11
N ARG A 67 -0.67 -17.47 -14.26
CA ARG A 67 -1.87 -17.95 -13.55
C ARG A 67 -2.39 -16.96 -12.50
N LEU A 68 -1.55 -16.05 -12.01
CA LEU A 68 -1.95 -14.90 -11.20
C LEU A 68 -1.90 -13.63 -12.04
N LYS A 69 -2.85 -12.73 -11.79
CA LYS A 69 -2.90 -11.39 -12.40
C LYS A 69 -3.09 -10.36 -11.28
N VAL A 70 -2.14 -9.44 -11.11
CA VAL A 70 -2.11 -8.52 -9.97
C VAL A 70 -2.64 -7.15 -10.38
N LYS A 71 -3.78 -6.76 -9.82
CA LYS A 71 -4.38 -5.44 -10.05
C LYS A 71 -4.05 -4.51 -8.88
N ILE A 72 -3.27 -3.47 -9.17
CA ILE A 72 -2.74 -2.55 -8.16
C ILE A 72 -3.70 -1.35 -7.98
N PHE A 73 -4.03 -1.03 -6.73
CA PHE A 73 -4.89 0.08 -6.30
C PHE A 73 -4.10 1.02 -5.37
N PRO A 74 -3.35 2.00 -5.92
CA PRO A 74 -2.49 2.88 -5.14
C PRO A 74 -3.26 4.02 -4.46
N SER A 75 -2.56 4.84 -3.68
CA SER A 75 -3.01 6.16 -3.19
C SER A 75 -4.32 6.18 -2.41
N GLY A 76 -4.73 5.05 -1.83
CA GLY A 76 -5.99 4.97 -1.07
C GLY A 76 -7.24 5.09 -1.95
N THR A 77 -7.17 4.67 -3.22
CA THR A 77 -8.35 4.64 -4.12
C THR A 77 -9.50 3.77 -3.59
N LEU A 78 -9.23 2.87 -2.62
CA LEU A 78 -10.22 2.05 -1.92
C LEU A 78 -10.41 2.49 -0.45
N GLY A 79 -10.08 3.74 -0.11
CA GLY A 79 -10.20 4.31 1.24
C GLY A 79 -8.88 4.39 2.01
N LYS A 80 -8.99 4.68 3.31
CA LYS A 80 -7.86 4.72 4.27
C LYS A 80 -7.44 3.30 4.66
N GLU A 81 -6.30 3.16 5.32
CA GLU A 81 -5.73 1.84 5.69
C GLU A 81 -6.71 0.93 6.44
N VAL A 82 -7.59 1.50 7.29
CA VAL A 82 -8.59 0.73 8.06
C VAL A 82 -9.65 0.11 7.14
N ASP A 83 -10.08 0.84 6.12
CA ASP A 83 -11.09 0.39 5.16
C ASP A 83 -10.49 -0.70 4.25
N ILE A 84 -9.23 -0.51 3.84
CA ILE A 84 -8.44 -1.48 3.08
C ILE A 84 -8.19 -2.75 3.91
N LEU A 85 -7.91 -2.65 5.21
CA LEU A 85 -7.78 -3.81 6.09
C LEU A 85 -9.11 -4.56 6.27
N GLN A 86 -10.25 -3.86 6.32
CA GLN A 86 -11.57 -4.48 6.32
C GLN A 86 -11.85 -5.20 4.99
N ALA A 87 -11.52 -4.58 3.84
CA ALA A 87 -11.64 -5.19 2.53
C ALA A 87 -10.75 -6.43 2.35
N LEU A 88 -9.58 -6.47 2.99
CA LEU A 88 -8.73 -7.66 3.05
C LEU A 88 -9.39 -8.77 3.88
N ARG A 89 -9.94 -8.44 5.06
CA ARG A 89 -10.60 -9.41 5.94
C ARG A 89 -11.90 -9.98 5.36
N SER A 90 -12.61 -9.23 4.52
CA SER A 90 -13.75 -9.72 3.75
C SER A 90 -13.36 -10.39 2.43
N ASN A 91 -12.06 -10.47 2.10
CA ASN A 91 -11.53 -10.97 0.84
C ASN A 91 -12.05 -10.25 -0.42
N ALA A 92 -12.52 -9.00 -0.26
CA ALA A 92 -12.81 -8.11 -1.39
C ALA A 92 -11.51 -7.67 -2.11
N ILE A 93 -10.41 -7.56 -1.35
CA ILE A 93 -9.05 -7.53 -1.89
C ILE A 93 -8.24 -8.70 -1.34
N GLN A 94 -7.19 -9.10 -2.08
CA GLN A 94 -6.37 -10.27 -1.74
C GLN A 94 -5.05 -9.86 -1.08
N MET A 95 -4.59 -8.64 -1.31
CA MET A 95 -3.31 -8.14 -0.78
C MET A 95 -3.40 -6.67 -0.38
N THR A 96 -2.59 -6.31 0.61
CA THR A 96 -2.34 -4.93 1.01
C THR A 96 -0.92 -4.79 1.55
N SER A 97 -0.45 -3.56 1.64
CA SER A 97 0.73 -3.22 2.41
C SER A 97 0.33 -2.03 3.29
N ALA A 98 0.39 -2.24 4.60
CA ALA A 98 -0.24 -1.41 5.61
C ALA A 98 0.71 -1.14 6.77
N SER A 99 0.57 0.02 7.41
CA SER A 99 1.40 0.44 8.54
C SER A 99 1.19 -0.46 9.77
N MET A 100 2.24 -0.58 10.58
CA MET A 100 2.17 -1.27 11.88
C MET A 100 1.11 -0.64 12.82
N VAL A 101 0.76 0.65 12.66
CA VAL A 101 -0.34 1.30 13.40
C VAL A 101 -1.70 0.73 13.03
N THR A 102 -1.91 0.40 11.74
CA THR A 102 -3.16 -0.19 11.29
C THR A 102 -3.20 -1.69 11.61
N LEU A 103 -2.10 -2.41 11.43
CA LEU A 103 -2.00 -3.84 11.78
C LEU A 103 -2.18 -4.07 13.29
N SER A 104 -1.68 -3.16 14.15
CA SER A 104 -1.83 -3.31 15.61
C SER A 104 -3.28 -3.25 16.11
N ARG A 105 -4.23 -2.81 15.27
CA ARG A 105 -5.68 -2.86 15.58
C ARG A 105 -6.25 -4.27 15.61
N ILE A 106 -5.61 -5.22 14.92
CA ILE A 106 -5.99 -6.65 14.90
C ILE A 106 -4.93 -7.56 15.51
N PHE A 107 -3.68 -7.08 15.60
CA PHE A 107 -2.57 -7.78 16.24
C PHE A 107 -1.71 -6.80 17.07
N PRO A 108 -2.15 -6.46 18.31
CA PRO A 108 -1.48 -5.47 19.15
C PRO A 108 0.05 -5.59 19.29
N PRO A 109 0.66 -6.80 19.34
CA PRO A 109 2.12 -6.92 19.44
C PRO A 109 2.91 -6.22 18.33
N ALA A 110 2.36 -6.03 17.13
CA ALA A 110 3.01 -5.28 16.05
C ALA A 110 3.40 -3.83 16.45
N GLN A 111 2.74 -3.26 17.46
CA GLN A 111 3.00 -1.90 17.95
C GLN A 111 4.41 -1.73 18.56
N VAL A 112 5.07 -2.80 19.00
CA VAL A 112 6.43 -2.75 19.58
C VAL A 112 7.47 -2.26 18.56
N MET A 113 7.28 -2.57 17.27
CA MET A 113 8.13 -2.12 16.16
C MET A 113 8.10 -0.59 15.97
N MET A 114 7.18 0.10 16.62
CA MET A 114 6.98 1.55 16.55
C MET A 114 7.31 2.27 17.85
N ALA A 115 7.80 1.58 18.87
CA ALA A 115 8.18 2.20 20.13
C ALA A 115 9.32 3.22 19.88
N PRO A 116 9.22 4.46 20.42
CA PRO A 116 10.26 5.46 20.24
C PRO A 116 11.64 4.93 20.66
N TYR A 117 12.65 5.15 19.82
CA TYR A 117 14.04 4.74 20.05
C TYR A 117 14.30 3.23 20.20
N VAL A 118 13.38 2.35 19.77
CA VAL A 118 13.56 0.88 19.86
C VAL A 118 14.69 0.34 18.97
N PHE A 119 14.99 1.02 17.85
CA PHE A 119 16.12 0.70 16.98
C PHE A 119 17.14 1.85 16.98
N LYS A 120 18.43 1.50 16.97
CA LYS A 120 19.55 2.46 17.01
C LYS A 120 19.86 3.06 15.63
N ASN A 121 19.71 2.28 14.57
CA ASN A 121 19.97 2.64 13.17
C ASN A 121 19.32 1.58 12.25
N ASP A 122 19.38 1.80 10.93
CA ASP A 122 18.72 0.94 9.94
C ASP A 122 19.31 -0.47 9.92
N ALA A 123 20.64 -0.62 10.04
CA ALA A 123 21.30 -1.93 10.05
C ALA A 123 20.81 -2.84 11.20
N VAL A 124 20.68 -2.30 12.41
CA VAL A 124 20.11 -3.04 13.56
C VAL A 124 18.62 -3.32 13.36
N ALA A 125 17.87 -2.40 12.75
CA ALA A 125 16.46 -2.62 12.44
C ALA A 125 16.29 -3.78 11.44
N TRP A 126 17.06 -3.80 10.35
CA TRP A 126 17.02 -4.85 9.34
C TRP A 126 17.45 -6.21 9.91
N GLU A 127 18.51 -6.29 10.72
CA GLU A 127 18.93 -7.54 11.38
C GLU A 127 17.82 -8.15 12.27
N VAL A 128 17.08 -7.31 13.01
CA VAL A 128 15.96 -7.76 13.85
C VAL A 128 14.73 -8.14 13.02
N VAL A 129 14.46 -7.41 11.93
CA VAL A 129 13.31 -7.59 11.05
C VAL A 129 13.44 -8.82 10.15
N ASP A 130 14.60 -9.03 9.55
CA ASP A 130 14.87 -10.17 8.66
C ASP A 130 15.32 -11.42 9.46
N GLY A 131 15.67 -11.23 10.73
CA GLY A 131 16.09 -12.30 11.64
C GLY A 131 14.95 -13.04 12.37
N PRO A 132 15.31 -13.91 13.35
CA PRO A 132 14.37 -14.77 14.06
C PRO A 132 13.29 -14.04 14.88
N TYR A 133 13.44 -12.73 15.11
CA TYR A 133 12.40 -11.93 15.77
C TYR A 133 11.29 -11.56 14.78
N GLY A 134 11.62 -10.94 13.64
CA GLY A 134 10.62 -10.57 12.64
C GLY A 134 9.89 -11.78 12.05
N GLN A 135 10.57 -12.91 11.82
CA GLN A 135 9.92 -14.14 11.40
C GLN A 135 8.85 -14.61 12.42
N ARG A 136 9.19 -14.64 13.72
CA ARG A 136 8.21 -14.96 14.78
C ARG A 136 7.04 -13.96 14.84
N LEU A 137 7.29 -12.69 14.54
CA LEU A 137 6.24 -11.67 14.50
C LEU A 137 5.29 -11.88 13.31
N LEU A 138 5.82 -12.24 12.13
CA LEU A 138 5.05 -12.58 10.93
C LEU A 138 4.21 -13.85 11.11
N ASP A 139 4.77 -14.88 11.74
CA ASP A 139 4.07 -16.13 12.00
C ASP A 139 2.98 -15.96 13.07
N ALA A 140 3.28 -15.29 14.19
CA ALA A 140 2.28 -14.98 15.23
C ALA A 140 1.16 -14.07 14.72
N PHE A 141 1.45 -13.11 13.83
CA PHE A 141 0.42 -12.34 13.13
C PHE A 141 -0.45 -13.24 12.26
N THR A 142 0.17 -14.14 11.48
CA THR A 142 -0.54 -15.04 10.58
C THR A 142 -1.47 -15.99 11.34
N GLU A 143 -0.96 -16.63 12.39
CA GLU A 143 -1.72 -17.50 13.29
C GLU A 143 -2.90 -16.76 13.94
N LYS A 144 -2.66 -15.55 14.45
CA LYS A 144 -3.69 -14.80 15.19
C LYS A 144 -4.80 -14.23 14.30
N THR A 145 -4.49 -13.89 13.06
CA THR A 145 -5.40 -13.13 12.18
C THR A 145 -5.95 -13.93 11.00
N ASN A 146 -5.36 -15.08 10.69
CA ASN A 146 -5.57 -15.84 9.45
C ASN A 146 -5.27 -15.04 8.16
N ILE A 147 -4.49 -13.96 8.27
CA ILE A 147 -3.98 -13.19 7.13
C ILE A 147 -2.51 -13.57 6.98
N LYS A 148 -2.12 -14.15 5.84
CA LYS A 148 -0.72 -14.52 5.60
C LYS A 148 0.16 -13.27 5.51
N ALA A 149 0.99 -13.06 6.53
CA ALA A 149 2.07 -12.08 6.45
C ALA A 149 3.21 -12.63 5.57
N LEU A 150 3.76 -11.77 4.71
CA LEU A 150 4.78 -12.15 3.71
C LEU A 150 6.15 -11.56 4.03
N ALA A 151 6.19 -10.29 4.43
CA ALA A 151 7.39 -9.57 4.81
C ALA A 151 7.01 -8.36 5.66
N ILE A 152 7.97 -7.85 6.43
CA ILE A 152 7.95 -6.49 6.96
C ILE A 152 8.74 -5.65 5.95
N VAL A 153 8.22 -4.50 5.53
CA VAL A 153 8.89 -3.62 4.56
C VAL A 153 9.32 -2.35 5.27
N ASP A 154 10.58 -1.98 5.08
CA ASP A 154 11.15 -0.79 5.70
C ASP A 154 10.37 0.49 5.31
N SER A 155 10.24 1.38 6.28
CA SER A 155 9.63 2.70 6.16
C SER A 155 10.57 3.82 6.65
N GLY A 156 11.78 3.49 7.12
CA GLY A 156 12.78 4.44 7.60
C GLY A 156 12.45 5.10 8.95
N PHE A 157 13.45 5.77 9.52
CA PHE A 157 13.30 6.51 10.78
C PHE A 157 12.40 7.74 10.63
N LEU A 158 11.60 8.00 11.67
CA LEU A 158 10.65 9.10 11.73
C LEU A 158 11.35 10.46 11.78
N ALA A 159 11.04 11.33 10.83
CA ALA A 159 11.27 12.77 10.94
C ALA A 159 10.05 13.45 11.57
N ILE A 160 10.25 14.60 12.21
CA ILE A 160 9.19 15.39 12.83
C ILE A 160 9.14 16.73 12.11
N THR A 161 7.99 17.07 11.53
CA THR A 161 7.83 18.34 10.81
C THR A 161 6.76 19.20 11.46
N ASN A 162 6.90 20.53 11.39
CA ASN A 162 5.87 21.46 11.85
C ASN A 162 5.95 22.86 11.21
N ASN A 163 4.94 23.69 11.49
CA ASN A 163 4.82 25.07 11.00
C ASN A 163 5.10 26.17 12.04
N LYS A 164 5.42 25.82 13.30
CA LYS A 164 5.62 26.78 14.40
C LYS A 164 7.08 27.20 14.59
N ARG A 165 8.01 26.24 14.69
CA ARG A 165 9.44 26.49 14.98
C ARG A 165 10.31 25.26 14.73
N PRO A 166 11.64 25.40 14.63
CA PRO A 166 12.57 24.27 14.78
C PRO A 166 12.39 23.57 16.12
N ILE A 167 12.71 22.27 16.17
CA ILE A 167 12.68 21.45 17.38
C ILE A 167 14.09 20.91 17.60
N GLN A 168 14.73 21.30 18.70
CA GLN A 168 16.08 20.84 19.07
C GLN A 168 16.11 20.14 20.43
N LYS A 169 15.10 20.37 21.28
CA LYS A 169 14.95 19.78 22.61
C LYS A 169 13.48 19.49 22.96
N PRO A 170 13.19 18.64 23.96
CA PRO A 170 11.81 18.26 24.31
C PRO A 170 10.89 19.44 24.64
N GLU A 171 11.40 20.54 25.18
CA GLU A 171 10.59 21.73 25.51
C GLU A 171 10.01 22.38 24.25
N ASP A 172 10.67 22.22 23.10
CA ASP A 172 10.25 22.81 21.83
C ASP A 172 8.99 22.14 21.25
N PHE A 173 8.47 21.08 21.86
CA PHE A 173 7.18 20.47 21.50
C PHE A 173 5.96 21.18 22.13
N LYS A 174 6.15 21.97 23.21
CA LYS A 174 5.05 22.57 23.99
C LYS A 174 4.10 23.41 23.15
N ASN A 175 2.80 23.23 23.30
CA ASN A 175 1.76 23.97 22.55
C ASN A 175 1.83 23.82 21.01
N ILE A 176 2.50 22.79 20.48
CA ILE A 176 2.35 22.37 19.08
C ILE A 176 1.24 21.31 19.02
N LYS A 177 0.39 21.38 17.98
CA LYS A 177 -0.68 20.41 17.71
C LYS A 177 -0.28 19.48 16.57
N PHE A 178 0.13 18.26 16.89
CA PHE A 178 0.54 17.27 15.88
C PHE A 178 -0.62 16.42 15.37
N ARG A 179 -0.52 16.00 14.10
CA ARG A 179 -1.24 14.85 13.58
C ARG A 179 -0.54 13.57 14.06
N ALA A 180 -1.33 12.62 14.56
CA ALA A 180 -0.91 11.26 14.88
C ALA A 180 -1.65 10.23 13.99
N MET A 181 -1.02 9.09 13.72
CA MET A 181 -1.66 7.94 13.07
C MET A 181 -2.53 7.11 14.04
N GLY A 182 -2.17 7.11 15.33
CA GLY A 182 -2.81 6.28 16.35
C GLY A 182 -2.31 6.60 17.76
N SER A 183 -2.76 5.79 18.73
CA SER A 183 -2.57 6.04 20.17
C SER A 183 -1.11 6.18 20.59
N LEU A 184 -0.20 5.32 20.12
CA LEU A 184 1.22 5.38 20.50
C LEU A 184 1.88 6.72 20.12
N GLN A 185 1.68 7.19 18.88
CA GLN A 185 2.21 8.49 18.44
C GLN A 185 1.53 9.64 19.20
N ALA A 186 0.23 9.54 19.50
CA ALA A 186 -0.45 10.55 20.31
C ALA A 186 0.09 10.61 21.74
N SER A 187 0.37 9.46 22.36
CA SER A 187 1.02 9.36 23.67
C SER A 187 2.45 9.89 23.66
N MET A 188 3.23 9.61 22.61
CA MET A 188 4.58 10.15 22.41
C MET A 188 4.57 11.69 22.39
N PHE A 189 3.72 12.30 21.55
CA PHE A 189 3.60 13.76 21.51
C PHE A 189 3.10 14.35 22.84
N LYS A 190 2.13 13.68 23.51
CA LYS A 190 1.65 14.10 24.83
C LYS A 190 2.75 14.05 25.90
N ALA A 191 3.60 13.03 25.89
CA ALA A 191 4.74 12.91 26.80
C ALA A 191 5.78 14.01 26.57
N LEU A 192 5.91 14.51 25.34
CA LEU A 192 6.74 15.67 24.98
C LEU A 192 6.06 17.03 25.27
N GLY A 193 4.86 17.04 25.86
CA GLY A 193 4.12 18.28 26.17
C GLY A 193 3.42 18.93 24.98
N ALA A 194 3.37 18.26 23.84
CA ALA A 194 2.53 18.65 22.71
C ALA A 194 1.09 18.12 22.85
N SER A 195 0.21 18.58 21.97
CA SER A 195 -1.11 17.95 21.76
C SER A 195 -1.10 17.13 20.47
N ALA A 196 -1.97 16.12 20.38
CA ALA A 196 -2.05 15.24 19.21
C ALA A 196 -3.51 14.97 18.81
N VAL A 197 -3.78 14.97 17.50
CA VAL A 197 -5.07 14.61 16.90
C VAL A 197 -4.88 13.43 15.97
N PRO A 198 -5.63 12.32 16.15
CA PRO A 198 -5.66 11.23 15.18
C PRO A 198 -6.29 11.70 13.86
N ILE A 199 -5.51 11.69 12.77
CA ILE A 199 -6.01 12.03 11.42
C ILE A 199 -5.50 10.95 10.45
N PRO A 200 -6.37 10.32 9.63
CA PRO A 200 -5.91 9.35 8.64
C PRO A 200 -5.03 10.01 7.57
N TRP A 201 -4.34 9.20 6.78
CA TRP A 201 -3.32 9.70 5.86
C TRP A 201 -3.88 10.56 4.71
N PRO A 202 -5.01 10.21 4.04
CA PRO A 202 -5.57 11.02 2.96
C PRO A 202 -5.87 12.47 3.35
N GLU A 203 -6.31 12.71 4.58
CA GLU A 203 -6.70 14.01 5.11
C GLU A 203 -5.52 14.81 5.70
N THR A 204 -4.34 14.19 5.82
CA THR A 204 -3.19 14.77 6.53
C THR A 204 -2.63 16.01 5.82
N TYR A 205 -2.46 16.00 4.50
CA TYR A 205 -1.93 17.16 3.75
C TYR A 205 -2.83 18.40 3.93
N THR A 206 -4.14 18.25 3.71
CA THR A 206 -5.12 19.33 3.87
C THR A 206 -5.17 19.82 5.31
N SER A 207 -5.05 18.92 6.30
CA SER A 207 -5.06 19.29 7.72
C SER A 207 -3.83 20.12 8.14
N LEU A 208 -2.68 19.91 7.50
CA LEU A 208 -1.47 20.72 7.69
C LEU A 208 -1.57 22.04 6.93
N GLN A 209 -2.10 22.01 5.70
CA GLN A 209 -2.30 23.18 4.83
C GLN A 209 -3.26 24.21 5.46
N THR A 210 -4.35 23.74 6.08
CA THR A 210 -5.38 24.58 6.71
C THR A 210 -5.11 24.92 8.17
N GLY A 211 -4.02 24.39 8.76
CA GLY A 211 -3.68 24.63 10.17
C GLY A 211 -4.59 23.92 11.18
N VAL A 212 -5.37 22.90 10.76
CA VAL A 212 -6.08 21.99 11.68
C VAL A 212 -5.10 21.29 12.62
N VAL A 213 -3.89 21.00 12.12
CA VAL A 213 -2.71 20.60 12.87
C VAL A 213 -1.51 21.43 12.42
N ASP A 214 -0.57 21.65 13.33
CA ASP A 214 0.66 22.40 13.08
C ASP A 214 1.77 21.53 12.46
N GLY A 215 1.76 20.24 12.76
CA GLY A 215 2.86 19.33 12.44
C GLY A 215 2.44 17.86 12.31
N GLN A 216 3.38 17.02 11.90
CA GLN A 216 3.21 15.57 11.79
C GLN A 216 4.54 14.84 12.04
N THR A 217 4.50 13.51 12.08
CA THR A 217 5.72 12.69 12.01
C THR A 217 5.55 11.53 11.04
N ASN A 218 6.57 11.34 10.21
CA ASN A 218 6.71 10.25 9.25
C ASN A 218 8.16 10.26 8.74
N ALA A 219 8.62 9.21 8.07
CA ALA A 219 9.99 9.18 7.58
C ALA A 219 10.28 10.26 6.52
N ALA A 220 11.54 10.69 6.44
CA ALA A 220 11.97 11.77 5.54
C ALA A 220 11.62 11.49 4.06
N PHE A 221 11.67 10.23 3.63
CA PHE A 221 11.25 9.87 2.26
C PHE A 221 9.76 10.16 2.04
N VAL A 222 8.90 9.96 3.04
CA VAL A 222 7.45 10.23 2.94
C VAL A 222 7.21 11.73 2.85
N VAL A 223 7.94 12.53 3.64
CA VAL A 223 7.92 14.01 3.58
C VAL A 223 8.23 14.49 2.15
N SER A 224 9.22 13.88 1.49
CA SER A 224 9.56 14.18 0.09
C SER A 224 8.51 13.69 -0.92
N VAL A 225 8.15 12.40 -0.89
CA VAL A 225 7.25 11.75 -1.88
C VAL A 225 5.84 12.33 -1.86
N PHE A 226 5.33 12.72 -0.69
CA PHE A 226 4.02 13.36 -0.53
C PHE A 226 4.10 14.89 -0.53
N LYS A 227 5.30 15.45 -0.76
CA LYS A 227 5.57 16.89 -0.77
C LYS A 227 5.11 17.64 0.47
N MET A 228 5.26 17.03 1.65
CA MET A 228 4.84 17.68 2.89
C MET A 228 5.62 18.97 3.17
N TYR A 229 6.80 19.16 2.56
CA TYR A 229 7.54 20.43 2.56
C TYR A 229 6.77 21.63 1.96
N GLU A 230 5.76 21.41 1.11
CA GLU A 230 4.89 22.49 0.61
C GLU A 230 3.97 23.04 1.71
N VAL A 231 3.74 22.27 2.78
CA VAL A 231 2.81 22.58 3.88
C VAL A 231 3.47 22.49 5.28
N GLN A 232 4.80 22.36 5.34
CA GLN A 232 5.59 22.21 6.56
C GLN A 232 6.90 23.00 6.46
N LYS A 233 7.06 24.02 7.32
CA LYS A 233 8.21 24.94 7.31
C LYS A 233 9.48 24.37 7.94
N TYR A 234 9.34 23.49 8.92
CA TYR A 234 10.44 22.96 9.72
C TYR A 234 10.43 21.42 9.68
N ILE A 235 11.63 20.84 9.70
CA ILE A 235 11.99 19.42 9.85
C ILE A 235 13.15 19.31 10.84
#